data_AF-A0AA41QQK1-F1
#
_entry.id   AF-A0AA41QQK1-F1
#
_cell.length_a   1.000
_cell.length_b   1.000
_cell.length_c   1.000
_cell.angle_alpha   90.00
_cell.angle_beta   90.00
_cell.angle_gamma   90.00
#
_symmetry.space_group_name_H-M   'P 1'
#
loop_
_entity.id
_entity.type
_entity.pdbx_description
1 polymer ?
#
loop_
_entity_poly.entity_id
_entity_poly.type
_entity_poly.pdbx_seq_one_letter_code
_entity_poly.pdbx_strand_id
1 'polypeptide(L)'
;MTKLGEITVNGKQVSVFKPPHDAPDFPWVDVEELALAFLDPAAATRMVGHSHRFGDTSRVVATVRNGDRIATIFCHAMAQGLCGAIDEWNGFKPADEDDTGPAHWAYCIALGRFAADHWPMSFENLIHAFKNPGGEFMKDVREGDA
;
A
#
# COMPACT_ATOMS: atom_id res chain seq x y z
N MET A 1 -5.85 -12.28 -10.29
CA MET A 1 -4.80 -11.55 -9.57
C MET A 1 -4.33 -12.42 -8.42
N THR A 2 -3.01 -12.52 -8.21
CA THR A 2 -2.40 -13.62 -7.44
C THR A 2 -1.81 -13.10 -6.15
N LYS A 3 -2.17 -13.72 -5.02
CA LYS A 3 -1.50 -13.52 -3.72
C LYS A 3 -0.07 -14.07 -3.80
N LEU A 4 0.90 -13.26 -3.42
CA LEU A 4 2.33 -13.60 -3.42
C LEU A 4 2.76 -14.19 -2.07
N GLY A 5 2.11 -13.77 -0.98
CA GLY A 5 2.45 -14.19 0.37
C GLY A 5 1.85 -13.26 1.41
N GLU A 6 2.48 -13.21 2.58
CA GLU A 6 2.07 -12.39 3.71
C GLU A 6 3.32 -11.75 4.34
N ILE A 7 3.16 -10.53 4.85
CA ILE A 7 4.16 -9.84 5.66
C ILE A 7 3.62 -9.59 7.06
N THR A 8 4.50 -9.58 8.05
CA THR A 8 4.14 -9.21 9.41
C THR A 8 4.39 -7.73 9.64
N VAL A 9 3.32 -6.96 9.89
CA VAL A 9 3.34 -5.53 10.19
C VAL A 9 2.71 -5.32 11.56
N ASN A 10 3.45 -4.71 12.49
CA ASN A 10 3.01 -4.50 13.88
C ASN A 10 2.41 -5.77 14.53
N GLY A 11 3.04 -6.92 14.29
CA GLY A 11 2.61 -8.23 14.81
C GLY A 11 1.37 -8.84 14.14
N LYS A 12 0.80 -8.21 13.10
CA LYS A 12 -0.34 -8.74 12.33
C LYS A 12 0.08 -9.12 10.91
N GLN A 13 -0.58 -10.12 10.34
CA GLN A 13 -0.35 -10.53 8.95
C GLN A 13 -1.07 -9.61 7.98
N VAL A 14 -0.36 -9.22 6.92
CA VAL A 14 -0.88 -8.41 5.81
C VAL A 14 -0.57 -9.14 4.52
N SER A 15 -1.60 -9.43 3.74
CA SER A 15 -1.50 -10.15 2.47
C SER A 15 -0.86 -9.27 1.40
N VAL A 16 0.04 -9.86 0.62
CA VAL A 16 0.77 -9.21 -0.48
C VAL A 16 0.35 -9.83 -1.81
N PHE A 17 0.18 -9.01 -2.85
CA PHE A 17 -0.38 -9.39 -4.14
C PHE A 17 0.47 -8.85 -5.29
N LYS A 18 0.39 -9.55 -6.43
CA LYS A 18 0.87 -9.01 -7.71
C LYS A 18 0.04 -7.77 -8.06
N PRO A 19 0.66 -6.69 -8.58
CA PRO A 19 -0.04 -5.53 -9.12
C PRO A 19 -1.13 -5.92 -10.15
N PRO A 20 -2.23 -5.15 -10.25
CA PRO A 20 -3.33 -5.38 -11.19
C PRO A 20 -3.01 -4.96 -12.64
N HIS A 21 -1.74 -4.83 -13.00
CA HIS A 21 -1.25 -4.41 -14.32
C HIS A 21 0.11 -5.05 -14.61
N ASP A 22 0.61 -4.89 -15.83
CA ASP A 22 1.85 -5.53 -16.29
C ASP A 22 3.11 -4.64 -16.22
N ALA A 23 2.95 -3.33 -15.98
CA ALA A 23 4.08 -2.43 -15.79
C ALA A 23 4.88 -2.79 -14.51
N PRO A 24 6.23 -2.59 -14.49
CA PRO A 24 7.03 -2.79 -13.29
C PRO A 24 6.55 -1.93 -12.13
N ASP A 25 6.22 -2.57 -11.01
CA ASP A 25 5.75 -1.95 -9.78
C ASP A 25 6.05 -2.85 -8.57
N PHE A 26 6.04 -2.24 -7.39
CA PHE A 26 6.16 -2.93 -6.11
C PHE A 26 4.90 -3.76 -5.83
N PRO A 27 5.00 -4.83 -5.02
CA PRO A 27 3.82 -5.61 -4.63
C PRO A 27 2.75 -4.76 -3.94
N TRP A 28 1.48 -5.09 -4.21
CA TRP A 28 0.33 -4.42 -3.61
C TRP A 28 -0.08 -5.14 -2.33
N VAL A 29 -0.73 -4.44 -1.40
CA VAL A 29 -1.10 -4.99 -0.09
C VAL A 29 -2.58 -4.81 0.22
N ASP A 30 -3.12 -5.69 1.04
CA ASP A 30 -4.49 -5.55 1.54
C ASP A 30 -4.64 -4.33 2.45
N VAL A 31 -5.57 -3.45 2.10
CA VAL A 31 -5.82 -2.19 2.82
C VAL A 31 -6.38 -2.43 4.22
N GLU A 32 -7.32 -3.36 4.35
CA GLU A 32 -7.98 -3.61 5.63
C GLU A 32 -7.03 -4.29 6.59
N GLU A 33 -6.26 -5.30 6.13
CA GLU A 33 -5.28 -5.98 6.97
C GLU A 33 -4.16 -5.04 7.41
N LEU A 34 -3.68 -4.16 6.51
CA LEU A 34 -2.69 -3.14 6.86
C LEU A 34 -3.25 -2.13 7.87
N ALA A 35 -4.46 -1.62 7.66
CA ALA A 35 -5.09 -0.70 8.60
C ALA A 35 -5.33 -1.37 9.97
N LEU A 36 -5.78 -2.62 9.99
CA LEU A 36 -5.95 -3.42 11.20
C LEU A 36 -4.63 -3.61 11.96
N ALA A 37 -3.47 -3.56 11.30
CA ALA A 37 -2.18 -3.63 12.00
C ALA A 37 -2.02 -2.50 13.03
N PHE A 38 -2.66 -1.35 12.85
CA PHE A 38 -2.48 -0.16 13.69
C PHE A 38 -3.78 0.38 14.30
N LEU A 39 -4.93 0.09 13.70
CA LEU A 39 -6.22 0.65 14.08
C LEU A 39 -7.15 -0.42 14.67
N ASP A 40 -8.18 0.03 15.38
CA ASP A 40 -9.30 -0.82 15.76
C ASP A 40 -10.09 -1.29 14.51
N PRO A 41 -10.84 -2.39 14.60
CA PRO A 41 -11.56 -2.93 13.44
C PRO A 41 -12.52 -1.96 12.77
N ALA A 42 -13.25 -1.14 13.54
CA ALA A 42 -14.21 -0.21 12.96
C ALA A 42 -13.50 0.91 12.19
N ALA A 43 -12.37 1.40 12.70
CA ALA A 43 -11.52 2.36 12.00
C ALA A 43 -10.87 1.77 10.74
N ALA A 44 -10.37 0.54 10.82
CA ALA A 44 -9.77 -0.15 9.66
C ALA A 44 -10.79 -0.35 8.51
N THR A 45 -12.00 -0.80 8.82
CA THR A 45 -13.06 -0.93 7.79
C THR A 45 -13.43 0.43 7.19
N ARG A 46 -13.41 1.52 7.96
CA ARG A 46 -13.61 2.88 7.40
C ARG A 46 -12.51 3.25 6.42
N MET A 47 -11.26 2.86 6.64
CA MET A 47 -10.16 3.14 5.72
C MET A 47 -10.39 2.49 4.34
N VAL A 48 -10.99 1.30 4.30
CA VAL A 48 -11.43 0.70 3.03
C VAL A 48 -12.50 1.58 2.37
N GLY A 49 -13.49 2.06 3.12
CA GLY A 49 -14.50 2.97 2.59
C GLY A 49 -13.93 4.28 2.03
N HIS A 50 -12.90 4.85 2.67
CA HIS A 50 -12.18 6.02 2.18
C HIS A 50 -11.33 5.71 0.96
N SER A 51 -10.72 4.53 0.90
CA SER A 51 -9.85 4.18 -0.23
C SER A 51 -10.58 4.11 -1.57
N HIS A 52 -11.84 3.66 -1.56
CA HIS A 52 -12.71 3.65 -2.74
C HIS A 52 -13.16 5.05 -3.21
N ARG A 53 -12.87 6.11 -2.43
CA ARG A 53 -13.23 7.50 -2.74
C ARG A 53 -12.03 8.37 -3.12
N PHE A 54 -10.83 7.79 -3.19
CA PHE A 54 -9.68 8.51 -3.72
C PHE A 54 -9.74 8.56 -5.25
N GLY A 55 -9.59 9.76 -5.79
CA GLY A 55 -9.71 10.08 -7.22
C GLY A 55 -11.17 10.29 -7.63
N ASP A 56 -11.45 11.41 -8.29
CA ASP A 56 -12.79 11.72 -8.82
C ASP A 56 -13.13 10.88 -10.07
N THR A 57 -12.13 10.43 -10.83
CA THR A 57 -12.31 9.78 -12.14
C THR A 57 -11.75 8.36 -12.24
N SER A 58 -10.63 8.05 -11.58
CA SER A 58 -10.00 6.73 -11.59
C SER A 58 -9.88 6.14 -10.19
N ARG A 59 -10.15 4.83 -10.08
CA ARG A 59 -9.98 4.12 -8.82
C ARG A 59 -8.51 3.84 -8.60
N VAL A 60 -7.95 4.38 -7.52
CA VAL A 60 -6.57 4.11 -7.07
C VAL A 60 -6.40 2.77 -6.35
N VAL A 61 -7.47 1.98 -6.29
CA VAL A 61 -7.54 0.66 -5.65
C VAL A 61 -7.96 -0.41 -6.64
N ALA A 62 -7.54 -1.64 -6.35
CA ALA A 62 -8.09 -2.83 -7.00
C ALA A 62 -8.80 -3.72 -5.98
N THR A 63 -9.64 -4.62 -6.48
CA THR A 63 -10.27 -5.67 -5.66
C THR A 63 -9.81 -7.04 -6.11
N VAL A 64 -9.57 -7.93 -5.16
CA VAL A 64 -9.06 -9.29 -5.42
C VAL A 64 -9.70 -10.27 -4.46
N ARG A 65 -9.87 -11.53 -4.88
CA ARG A 65 -10.26 -12.60 -3.97
C ARG A 65 -9.09 -12.97 -3.05
N ASN A 66 -9.31 -12.96 -1.75
CA ASN A 66 -8.37 -13.44 -0.74
C ASN A 66 -9.07 -14.48 0.14
N GLY A 67 -8.86 -15.76 -0.17
CA GLY A 67 -9.64 -16.85 0.45
C GLY A 67 -11.14 -16.72 0.16
N ASP A 68 -11.93 -16.58 1.23
CA ASP A 68 -13.39 -16.48 1.18
C ASP A 68 -13.91 -15.03 1.16
N ARG A 69 -13.00 -14.02 1.16
CA ARG A 69 -13.38 -12.61 1.10
C ARG A 69 -12.89 -11.91 -0.16
N ILE A 70 -13.50 -10.75 -0.44
CA ILE A 70 -13.01 -9.79 -1.43
C ILE A 70 -12.19 -8.75 -0.68
N ALA A 71 -10.90 -8.69 -1.00
CA ALA A 71 -9.95 -7.71 -0.49
C ALA A 71 -9.96 -6.45 -1.37
N THR A 72 -9.78 -5.30 -0.75
CA THR A 72 -9.34 -4.07 -1.43
C THR A 72 -7.83 -3.96 -1.24
N ILE A 73 -7.09 -3.68 -2.31
CA ILE A 73 -5.63 -3.62 -2.27
C ILE A 73 -5.08 -2.28 -2.77
N PHE A 74 -3.94 -1.87 -2.21
CA PHE A 74 -3.21 -0.65 -2.54
C PHE A 74 -1.85 -0.94 -3.17
N CYS A 75 -1.43 -0.04 -4.07
CA CYS A 75 -0.02 0.06 -4.46
C CYS A 75 0.84 0.51 -3.28
N HIS A 76 2.16 0.31 -3.40
CA HIS A 76 3.10 0.64 -2.33
C HIS A 76 3.00 2.10 -1.85
N ALA A 77 2.90 3.06 -2.78
CA ALA A 77 2.80 4.48 -2.42
C ALA A 77 1.52 4.81 -1.63
N MET A 78 0.38 4.21 -1.98
CA MET A 78 -0.87 4.39 -1.24
C MET A 78 -0.81 3.77 0.15
N ALA A 79 -0.16 2.60 0.28
CA ALA A 79 0.06 1.98 1.57
C ALA A 79 1.00 2.80 2.47
N GLN A 80 2.06 3.41 1.90
CA GLN A 80 2.91 4.38 2.60
C GLN A 80 2.10 5.59 3.06
N GLY A 81 1.24 6.14 2.20
CA GLY A 81 0.36 7.26 2.53
C GLY A 81 -0.63 6.94 3.65
N LEU A 82 -1.23 5.75 3.64
CA LEU A 82 -2.09 5.27 4.72
C LEU A 82 -1.33 5.19 6.05
N CYS A 83 -0.15 4.58 6.06
CA CYS A 83 0.66 4.50 7.26
C CYS A 83 1.12 5.88 7.76
N GLY A 84 1.49 6.79 6.86
CA GLY A 84 1.82 8.18 7.21
C GLY A 84 0.64 8.92 7.84
N ALA A 85 -0.57 8.79 7.28
CA ALA A 85 -1.77 9.38 7.87
C ALA A 85 -2.07 8.80 9.27
N ILE A 86 -1.86 7.49 9.48
CA ILE A 86 -2.00 6.85 10.78
C ILE A 86 -0.97 7.41 11.78
N ASP A 87 0.28 7.59 11.36
CA ASP A 87 1.32 8.19 12.19
C ASP A 87 0.92 9.62 12.62
N GLU A 88 0.48 10.45 11.68
CA GLU A 88 0.00 11.82 11.97
C GLU A 88 -1.20 11.82 12.93
N TRP A 89 -2.18 10.93 12.73
CA TRP A 89 -3.33 10.80 13.64
C TRP A 89 -2.92 10.38 15.06
N ASN A 90 -1.85 9.61 15.18
CA ASN A 90 -1.26 9.23 16.46
C ASN A 90 -0.31 10.29 17.03
N GLY A 91 -0.24 11.47 16.40
CA GLY A 91 0.50 12.63 16.89
C GLY A 91 1.99 12.64 16.50
N PHE A 92 2.42 11.75 15.60
CA PHE A 92 3.74 11.87 15.00
C PHE A 92 3.83 13.18 14.21
N LYS A 93 4.93 13.89 14.39
CA LYS A 93 5.23 15.12 13.66
C LYS A 93 6.63 14.97 13.06
N PRO A 94 6.75 14.90 11.73
CA PRO A 94 8.06 14.75 11.10
C PRO A 94 8.93 15.97 11.42
N ALA A 95 10.21 15.73 11.74
CA ALA A 95 11.20 16.79 11.91
C ALA A 95 11.61 17.41 10.57
N ASP A 96 11.61 16.62 9.50
CA ASP A 96 11.89 16.99 8.12
C ASP A 96 11.21 16.03 7.13
N GLU A 97 11.42 16.22 5.83
CA GLU A 97 10.77 15.44 4.76
C GLU A 97 11.16 13.94 4.75
N ASP A 98 12.30 13.59 5.37
CA ASP A 98 12.80 12.21 5.43
C ASP A 98 12.38 11.49 6.74
N ASP A 99 11.83 12.22 7.71
CA ASP A 99 11.41 11.67 8.99
C ASP A 99 10.05 10.97 8.89
N THR A 100 10.07 9.64 8.79
CA THR A 100 8.86 8.82 8.71
C THR A 100 8.46 8.24 10.05
N GLY A 101 7.16 8.21 10.32
CA GLY A 101 6.62 7.68 11.57
C GLY A 101 6.72 6.16 11.73
N PRO A 102 6.43 5.63 12.93
CA PRO A 102 6.61 4.22 13.26
C PRO A 102 5.75 3.27 12.42
N ALA A 103 4.52 3.62 12.05
CA ALA A 103 3.69 2.78 11.19
C ALA A 103 4.26 2.70 9.77
N HIS A 104 4.66 3.85 9.21
CA HIS A 104 5.31 3.93 7.90
C HIS A 104 6.58 3.07 7.87
N TRP A 105 7.44 3.24 8.87
CA TRP A 105 8.69 2.50 8.96
C TRP A 105 8.48 0.99 9.09
N ALA A 106 7.55 0.56 9.95
CA ALA A 106 7.22 -0.85 10.15
C ALA A 106 6.73 -1.51 8.85
N TYR A 107 5.87 -0.82 8.09
CA TYR A 107 5.40 -1.30 6.81
C TYR A 107 6.51 -1.38 5.76
N CYS A 108 7.28 -0.30 5.58
CA CYS A 108 8.34 -0.24 4.56
C CYS A 108 9.43 -1.31 4.77
N ILE A 109 9.84 -1.55 6.01
CA ILE A 109 10.79 -2.65 6.32
C ILE A 109 10.17 -4.01 5.98
N ALA A 110 8.93 -4.25 6.40
CA ALA A 110 8.28 -5.55 6.21
C ALA A 110 8.12 -5.87 4.72
N LEU A 111 7.64 -4.90 3.92
CA LEU A 111 7.51 -5.09 2.48
C LEU A 111 8.87 -5.17 1.79
N GLY A 112 9.84 -4.33 2.17
CA GLY A 112 11.17 -4.32 1.56
C GLY A 112 11.89 -5.66 1.71
N ARG A 113 11.80 -6.29 2.90
CA ARG A 113 12.34 -7.63 3.14
C ARG A 113 11.62 -8.68 2.28
N PHE A 114 10.29 -8.65 2.27
CA PHE A 114 9.52 -9.59 1.45
C PHE A 114 9.85 -9.46 -0.05
N ALA A 115 9.93 -8.23 -0.55
CA ALA A 115 10.21 -7.97 -1.96
C ALA A 115 11.63 -8.42 -2.35
N ALA A 116 12.61 -8.28 -1.46
CA ALA A 116 13.97 -8.75 -1.71
C ALA A 116 14.03 -10.27 -1.98
N ASP A 117 13.22 -11.06 -1.26
CA ASP A 117 13.23 -12.53 -1.35
C ASP A 117 12.22 -13.08 -2.37
N HIS A 118 11.08 -12.40 -2.56
CA HIS A 118 9.92 -12.93 -3.30
C HIS A 118 9.50 -12.09 -4.51
N TRP A 119 10.09 -10.92 -4.70
CA TRP A 119 9.77 -10.02 -5.82
C TRP A 119 11.03 -9.33 -6.38
N PRO A 120 12.06 -10.11 -6.80
CA PRO A 120 13.30 -9.52 -7.29
C PRO A 120 13.04 -8.71 -8.57
N MET A 121 13.57 -7.50 -8.59
CA MET A 121 13.48 -6.58 -9.73
C MET A 121 14.88 -6.19 -10.20
N SER A 122 15.04 -5.98 -11.51
CA SER A 122 16.22 -5.29 -12.03
C SER A 122 16.26 -3.85 -11.50
N PHE A 123 17.45 -3.24 -11.51
CA PHE A 123 17.59 -1.84 -11.12
C PHE A 123 16.72 -0.89 -11.98
N GLU A 124 16.60 -1.18 -13.27
CA GLU A 124 15.71 -0.45 -14.18
C GLU A 124 14.24 -0.56 -13.78
N ASN A 125 13.79 -1.77 -13.42
CA ASN A 125 12.42 -2.00 -12.96
C ASN A 125 12.14 -1.34 -11.61
N LEU A 126 13.13 -1.30 -10.71
CA LEU A 126 13.04 -0.55 -9.44
C LEU A 126 12.85 0.94 -9.69
N ILE A 127 13.67 1.54 -10.56
CA ILE A 127 13.53 2.95 -10.94
C ILE A 127 12.16 3.20 -11.59
N HIS A 128 11.72 2.30 -12.46
CA HIS A 128 10.43 2.42 -13.12
C HIS A 128 9.28 2.41 -12.10
N ALA A 129 9.27 1.44 -11.18
CA ALA A 129 8.28 1.31 -10.12
C ALA A 129 8.25 2.56 -9.23
N PHE A 130 9.42 3.08 -8.85
CA PHE A 130 9.53 4.28 -8.03
C PHE A 130 8.99 5.54 -8.74
N LYS A 131 9.24 5.68 -10.04
CA LYS A 131 8.77 6.83 -10.83
C LYS A 131 7.30 6.72 -11.24
N ASN A 132 6.74 5.52 -11.26
CA ASN A 132 5.39 5.24 -11.73
C ASN A 132 4.61 4.35 -10.74
N PRO A 133 4.52 4.72 -9.45
CA PRO A 133 3.92 3.88 -8.43
C PRO A 133 2.45 3.63 -8.75
N GLY A 134 2.00 2.38 -8.69
CA GLY A 134 0.62 2.00 -9.01
C GLY A 134 0.21 2.11 -10.48
N GLY A 135 1.15 2.43 -11.38
CA GLY A 135 0.92 2.42 -12.83
C GLY A 135 -0.28 3.27 -13.26
N GLU A 136 -1.19 2.68 -14.04
CA GLU A 136 -2.38 3.34 -14.57
C GLU A 136 -3.38 3.74 -13.47
N PHE A 137 -3.39 3.06 -12.33
CA PHE A 137 -4.33 3.33 -11.22
C PHE A 137 -4.02 4.66 -10.51
N MET A 138 -2.79 5.16 -10.63
CA MET A 138 -2.34 6.41 -10.01
C MET A 138 -2.13 7.53 -11.04
N LYS A 139 -2.55 7.31 -12.29
CA LYS A 139 -2.25 8.25 -13.38
C LYS A 139 -2.84 9.64 -13.12
N ASP A 140 -4.13 9.73 -12.81
CA ASP A 140 -4.81 11.01 -12.61
C ASP A 140 -4.29 11.73 -11.35
N VAL A 141 -3.98 10.97 -10.29
CA VAL A 141 -3.36 11.50 -9.06
C VAL A 141 -1.98 12.11 -9.34
N ARG A 142 -1.18 11.46 -10.20
CA ARG A 142 0.15 11.95 -10.59
C ARG A 142 0.07 13.18 -11.49
N GLU A 143 -0.94 13.24 -12.36
CA GLU A 143 -1.13 14.32 -13.33
C GLU A 143 -1.80 15.56 -12.69
N GLY A 144 -2.29 15.44 -11.44
CA GLY A 144 -2.89 16.54 -10.68
C GLY A 144 -4.37 16.76 -11.00
N ASP A 145 -5.01 15.77 -11.62
CA ASP A 145 -6.39 15.79 -12.09
C ASP A 145 -7.36 15.08 -11.10
N ALA A 146 -6.89 14.75 -9.89
CA ALA A 146 -7.60 13.95 -8.89
C ALA A 146 -8.20 14.75 -7.72
#